data_AF-A0A1D2SF10-F1
#
_entry.id   AF-A0A1D2SF10-F1
#
_cell.length_a   1.000
_cell.length_b   1.000
_cell.length_c   1.000
_cell.angle_alpha   90.00
_cell.angle_beta   90.00
_cell.angle_gamma   90.00
#
_symmetry.space_group_name_H-M   'P 1'
#
loop_
_entity.id
_entity.type
_entity.pdbx_description
1 polymer ?
#
loop_
_entity_poly.entity_id
_entity_poly.type
_entity_poly.pdbx_seq_one_letter_code
_entity_poly.pdbx_strand_id
1 'polypeptide(L)'
;MSEAARTGRTAPDPAAGRTPTSSAAPVPSPCISVCRIDAASGLCEGCLRTLDEIARWGSMSNDARREVWSAIHARRADRPAP
;
A
#
# COMPACT_ATOMS: atom_id res chain seq x y z
N MET A 1 -24.39 2.43 45.89
CA MET A 1 -23.91 3.83 45.90
C MET A 1 -22.39 3.76 46.00
N SER A 2 -21.74 3.24 44.96
CA SER A 2 -21.00 4.04 43.94
C SER A 2 -19.52 4.08 44.34
N GLU A 3 -18.51 3.77 43.54
CA GLU A 3 -18.39 3.43 42.13
C GLU A 3 -17.02 2.77 41.97
N ALA A 4 -16.94 1.67 41.24
CA ALA A 4 -15.68 1.03 40.86
C ALA A 4 -14.95 1.94 39.86
N ALA A 5 -13.94 2.67 40.32
CA ALA A 5 -13.09 3.48 39.46
C ALA A 5 -12.19 2.56 38.60
N ARG A 6 -12.63 2.35 37.36
CA ARG A 6 -11.87 1.70 36.28
C ARG A 6 -10.64 2.56 35.94
N THR A 7 -9.52 2.32 36.61
CA THR A 7 -8.21 2.85 36.20
C THR A 7 -7.70 2.02 35.02
N GLY A 8 -8.08 2.43 33.82
CA GLY A 8 -7.61 1.85 32.57
C GLY A 8 -7.49 2.93 31.51
N ARG A 9 -6.43 3.73 31.59
CA ARG A 9 -6.05 4.68 30.52
C ARG A 9 -4.57 4.49 30.23
N THR A 10 -4.26 3.44 29.47
CA THR A 10 -2.94 3.30 28.86
C THR A 10 -2.79 4.46 27.87
N ALA A 11 -1.90 5.41 28.19
CA ALA A 11 -1.44 6.41 27.24
C ALA A 11 -0.64 5.70 26.13
N PRO A 12 -0.82 6.06 24.84
CA PRO A 12 0.07 5.56 23.80
C PRO A 12 1.49 6.12 24.00
N ASP A 13 2.47 5.25 23.77
CA ASP A 13 3.91 5.49 23.89
C ASP A 13 4.37 6.65 22.95
N PRO A 14 5.13 7.67 23.44
CA PRO A 14 5.60 8.80 22.64
C PRO A 14 6.67 8.43 21.59
N ALA A 15 6.98 7.15 21.38
CA ALA A 15 7.89 6.70 20.32
C ALA A 15 7.33 6.79 18.88
N ALA A 16 6.08 7.23 18.68
CA ALA A 16 5.47 7.43 17.35
C ALA A 16 5.93 8.71 16.61
N GLY A 17 7.15 9.18 16.88
CA GLY A 17 7.71 10.44 16.38
C GLY A 17 9.07 10.32 15.70
N ARG A 18 9.48 9.13 15.26
CA ARG A 18 10.73 9.00 14.49
C ARG A 18 10.45 9.24 13.02
N THR A 19 10.58 10.48 12.58
CA THR A 19 10.68 10.84 11.16
C THR A 19 11.98 10.24 10.61
N PRO A 20 11.94 9.21 9.73
CA PRO A 20 13.16 8.81 9.05
C PRO A 20 13.54 9.91 8.06
N THR A 21 14.64 10.59 8.33
CA THR A 21 15.33 11.42 7.34
C THR A 21 15.92 10.47 6.28
N SER A 22 15.12 10.12 5.28
CA SER A 22 15.59 9.39 4.11
C SER A 22 15.23 10.22 2.89
N SER A 23 16.24 10.82 2.28
CA SER A 23 16.13 11.74 1.13
C SER A 23 15.63 11.08 -0.16
N ALA A 24 15.22 9.81 -0.12
CA ALA A 24 14.50 9.18 -1.21
C ALA A 24 13.01 9.51 -1.09
N ALA A 25 12.53 10.42 -1.94
CA ALA A 25 11.11 10.75 -2.01
C ALA A 25 10.26 9.46 -2.11
N PRO A 26 9.16 9.37 -1.35
CA PRO A 26 8.32 8.18 -1.35
C PRO A 26 7.71 7.96 -2.74
N VAL A 27 7.81 6.73 -3.25
CA VAL A 27 7.17 6.35 -4.51
C VAL A 27 5.65 6.29 -4.32
N PRO A 28 4.85 7.03 -5.11
CA PRO A 28 3.40 7.08 -4.96
C PRO A 28 2.72 5.76 -5.37
N SER A 29 1.57 5.49 -4.76
CA SER A 29 0.75 4.32 -5.09
C SER A 29 0.07 4.48 -6.45
N PRO A 30 0.05 3.44 -7.32
CA PRO A 30 -0.68 3.44 -8.58
C PRO A 30 -2.20 3.21 -8.41
N CYS A 31 -2.69 3.14 -7.17
CA CYS A 31 -4.10 2.86 -6.88
C CYS A 31 -5.01 3.99 -7.36
N ILE A 32 -6.08 3.63 -8.08
CA ILE A 32 -7.14 4.55 -8.52
C ILE A 32 -8.46 4.30 -7.81
N SER A 33 -8.41 3.69 -6.62
CA SER A 33 -9.58 3.32 -5.81
C SER A 33 -10.56 2.35 -6.48
N VAL A 34 -10.05 1.56 -7.44
CA VAL A 34 -10.73 0.39 -7.99
C VAL A 34 -10.08 -0.85 -7.41
N CYS A 35 -10.87 -1.69 -6.73
CA CYS A 35 -10.40 -2.93 -6.15
C CYS A 35 -11.20 -4.12 -6.68
N ARG A 36 -10.99 -4.44 -7.97
CA ARG A 36 -11.51 -5.64 -8.62
C ARG A 36 -10.35 -6.38 -9.26
N ILE A 37 -10.21 -7.67 -8.94
CA ILE A 37 -9.22 -8.54 -9.58
C ILE A 37 -9.91 -9.24 -10.74
N ASP A 38 -9.32 -9.12 -11.93
CA ASP A 38 -9.69 -9.93 -13.06
C ASP A 38 -9.21 -11.37 -12.83
N ALA A 39 -10.13 -12.33 -12.86
CA ALA A 39 -9.83 -13.72 -12.54
C ALA A 39 -8.94 -14.40 -13.59
N ALA A 40 -8.95 -13.91 -14.84
CA ALA A 40 -8.17 -14.49 -15.93
C ALA A 40 -6.69 -14.09 -15.84
N SER A 41 -6.41 -12.81 -15.60
CA SER A 41 -5.05 -12.26 -15.52
C SER A 41 -4.47 -12.26 -14.11
N GLY A 42 -5.30 -12.32 -13.07
CA GLY A 42 -4.88 -12.17 -11.68
C GLY A 42 -4.45 -10.73 -11.33
N LEU A 43 -4.78 -9.75 -12.17
CA LEU A 43 -4.43 -8.35 -12.00
C LEU A 43 -5.64 -7.51 -11.56
N CYS A 44 -5.37 -6.47 -10.78
CA CYS A 44 -6.36 -5.44 -10.48
C CYS A 44 -6.72 -4.66 -11.74
N GLU A 45 -8.00 -4.60 -12.10
CA GLU A 45 -8.47 -3.95 -13.32
C GLU A 45 -8.12 -2.46 -13.40
N GLY A 46 -8.01 -1.79 -12.24
CA GLY A 46 -7.69 -0.36 -12.18
C GLY A 46 -6.19 -0.05 -12.19
N CYS A 47 -5.45 -0.64 -11.25
CA CYS A 47 -4.02 -0.32 -11.05
C CYS A 47 -3.06 -1.33 -11.67
N LEU A 48 -3.56 -2.45 -12.19
CA LEU A 48 -2.80 -3.56 -12.80
C LEU A 48 -1.74 -4.16 -11.88
N ARG A 49 -1.94 -4.06 -10.56
CA ARG A 49 -1.15 -4.79 -9.56
C ARG A 49 -1.75 -6.15 -9.25
N THR A 50 -0.91 -7.09 -8.84
CA THR A 50 -1.37 -8.37 -8.26
C THR A 50 -1.84 -8.17 -6.81
N LEU A 51 -2.55 -9.16 -6.26
CA LEU A 51 -2.96 -9.14 -4.84
C LEU A 51 -1.76 -9.06 -3.89
N ASP A 52 -0.66 -9.76 -4.17
CA ASP A 52 0.56 -9.71 -3.37
C ASP A 52 1.20 -8.32 -3.39
N GLU A 53 1.28 -7.68 -4.55
CA GLU A 53 1.79 -6.31 -4.69
C GLU A 53 0.92 -5.30 -3.93
N ILE A 54 -0.41 -5.53 -3.89
CA ILE A 54 -1.35 -4.71 -3.12
C ILE A 54 -1.11 -4.89 -1.62
N ALA A 55 -1.06 -6.14 -1.14
CA ALA A 55 -0.91 -6.47 0.28
C ALA A 55 0.41 -5.97 0.86
N ARG A 56 1.51 -6.04 0.09
CA ARG A 56 2.85 -5.69 0.55
C ARG A 56 3.23 -4.22 0.33
N TRP A 57 2.41 -3.43 -0.36
CA TRP A 57 2.76 -2.05 -0.76
C TRP A 57 3.25 -1.17 0.40
N GLY A 58 2.58 -1.25 1.56
CA GLY A 58 2.90 -0.46 2.74
C GLY A 58 4.29 -0.75 3.32
N SER A 59 4.79 -1.98 3.16
CA SER A 59 6.09 -2.45 3.66
C SER A 59 7.19 -2.53 2.61
N MET A 60 6.86 -2.35 1.32
CA MET A 60 7.83 -2.35 0.23
C MET A 60 8.82 -1.17 0.32
N SER A 61 10.08 -1.44 -0.03
CA SER A 61 11.10 -0.42 -0.25
C SER A 61 10.78 0.44 -1.48
N ASN A 62 11.37 1.63 -1.59
CA ASN A 62 11.18 2.48 -2.77
C ASN A 62 11.66 1.79 -4.06
N ASP A 63 12.71 0.97 -4.01
CA ASP A 63 13.18 0.21 -5.18
C ASP A 63 12.15 -0.85 -5.61
N ALA A 64 11.62 -1.63 -4.66
CA ALA A 64 10.55 -2.57 -4.96
C ALA A 64 9.29 -1.87 -5.52
N ARG A 65 8.95 -0.68 -5.02
CA ARG A 65 7.83 0.12 -5.57
C ARG A 65 8.10 0.57 -7.00
N ARG A 66 9.34 0.91 -7.36
CA ARG A 66 9.73 1.27 -8.74
C ARG A 66 9.65 0.06 -9.67
N GLU A 67 10.02 -1.12 -9.19
CA GLU A 67 9.87 -2.38 -9.94
C GLU A 67 8.40 -2.66 -10.24
N VAL A 68 7.50 -2.49 -9.25
CA VAL A 68 6.05 -2.61 -9.47
C VAL A 68 5.55 -1.62 -10.52
N TRP A 69 6.01 -0.36 -10.50
CA TRP A 69 5.67 0.61 -11.55
C TRP A 69 6.15 0.17 -12.93
N SER A 70 7.39 -0.31 -13.05
CA SER A 70 7.92 -0.85 -14.30
C SER A 70 7.07 -2.00 -14.83
N ALA A 71 6.68 -2.93 -13.96
CA ALA A 71 5.80 -4.04 -14.30
C ALA A 71 4.41 -3.55 -14.75
N ILE A 72 3.82 -2.55 -14.09
CA ILE A 72 2.55 -1.93 -14.51
C ILE A 72 2.67 -1.33 -15.91
N HIS A 73 3.76 -0.62 -16.21
CA HIS A 73 3.97 -0.06 -17.55
C HIS A 73 4.06 -1.15 -18.62
N ALA A 74 4.78 -2.24 -18.34
CA ALA A 74 4.84 -3.38 -19.26
C ALA A 74 3.46 -4.03 -19.46
N ARG A 75 2.71 -4.29 -18.39
CA ARG A 75 1.34 -4.85 -18.45
C ARG A 75 0.38 -3.95 -19.25
N ARG A 76 0.53 -2.62 -19.15
CA ARG A 76 -0.27 -1.65 -19.94
C ARG A 76 0.05 -1.70 -21.42
N ALA A 77 1.32 -1.92 -21.77
CA ALA A 77 1.75 -2.03 -23.17
C ALA A 77 1.27 -3.34 -23.80
N ASP A 78 1.21 -4.43 -23.02
CA ASP A 78 0.71 -5.73 -23.47
C ASP A 78 -0.82 -5.77 -23.64
N ARG A 79 -1.56 -4.98 -22.85
CA ARG A 79 -3.01 -4.88 -23.00
C ARG A 79 -3.33 -4.08 -24.28
N PRO A 80 -3.89 -4.69 -25.33
CA PRO A 80 -4.28 -3.96 -26.52
C PRO A 80 -5.30 -2.87 -26.13
N ALA A 81 -5.14 -1.68 -26.71
CA ALA A 81 -6.16 -0.64 -26.59
C ALA A 81 -7.48 -1.16 -27.20
N PRO A 82 -8.64 -0.83 -26.60
CA PRO A 82 -9.93 -1.16 -27.19
C PRO A 82 -10.12 -0.47 -28.54
#